data_AF-A0A5P2BQV3-F1
#
_entry.id   AF-A0A5P2BQV3-F1
#
_cell.length_a   1.000
_cell.length_b   1.000
_cell.length_c   1.000
_cell.angle_alpha   90.00
_cell.angle_beta   90.00
_cell.angle_gamma   90.00
#
_symmetry.space_group_name_H-M   'P 1'
#
loop_
_entity.id
_entity.type
_entity.pdbx_description
1 polymer ?
#
loop_
_entity_poly.entity_id
_entity_poly.type
_entity_poly.pdbx_seq_one_letter_code
_entity_poly.pdbx_strand_id
1 'polypeptide(L)'
;MHLRLTDPRTTTWEQDRATYRIHFWDVPSKASHEYEVQEEVDVDELLTWAQEYAAERSWTYTIYVVTADASGPGLIRLAGVSGDPFVV
;
A
#
# COMPACT_ATOMS: atom_id res chain seq x y z
N MET A 1 -6.72 3.34 -18.69
CA MET A 1 -6.46 4.63 -18.03
C MET A 1 -7.30 5.70 -18.71
N HIS A 2 -8.07 6.49 -17.95
CA HIS A 2 -8.83 7.64 -18.47
C HIS A 2 -8.39 8.90 -17.72
N LEU A 3 -8.10 9.98 -18.44
CA LEU A 3 -7.56 11.22 -17.88
C LEU A 3 -8.61 12.32 -17.96
N ARG A 4 -8.74 13.11 -16.88
CA ARG A 4 -9.59 14.30 -16.82
C ARG A 4 -8.77 15.48 -16.27
N LEU A 5 -8.92 16.65 -16.89
CA LEU A 5 -8.41 17.90 -16.34
C LEU A 5 -9.06 18.19 -14.98
N THR A 6 -8.25 18.65 -14.03
CA THR A 6 -8.66 19.02 -12.68
C THR A 6 -8.27 20.48 -12.41
N ASP A 7 -9.15 21.21 -11.72
CA ASP A 7 -8.81 22.53 -11.17
C ASP A 7 -8.23 22.30 -9.76
N PRO A 8 -6.98 22.68 -9.48
CA PRO A 8 -6.37 22.47 -8.16
C PRO A 8 -7.15 23.14 -7.03
N ARG A 9 -7.96 24.18 -7.33
CA ARG A 9 -8.81 24.85 -6.34
C ARG A 9 -9.97 23.98 -5.83
N THR A 10 -10.21 22.83 -6.45
CA THR A 10 -11.23 21.87 -5.99
C THR A 10 -10.72 20.92 -4.90
N THR A 11 -9.41 20.88 -4.68
CA THR A 11 -8.78 20.12 -3.60
C THR A 11 -8.70 20.99 -2.35
N THR A 12 -9.28 20.51 -1.25
CA THR A 12 -9.38 21.29 0.01
C THR A 12 -8.28 20.96 1.01
N TRP A 13 -7.54 19.88 0.80
CA TRP A 13 -6.46 19.45 1.67
C TRP A 13 -5.44 18.64 0.87
N GLU A 14 -4.18 18.70 1.30
CA GLU A 14 -3.08 17.91 0.80
C GLU A 14 -2.28 17.44 2.02
N GLN A 15 -1.73 16.23 1.92
CA GLN A 15 -0.80 15.71 2.90
C GLN A 15 0.46 15.30 2.15
N ASP A 16 1.56 16.01 2.42
CA ASP A 16 2.83 15.81 1.73
C ASP A 16 3.39 14.40 1.92
N ARG A 17 3.01 13.73 3.02
CA ARG A 17 3.62 12.48 3.48
C ARG A 17 2.56 11.48 3.94
N ALA A 18 2.50 10.35 3.25
CA ALA A 18 1.64 9.23 3.61
C ALA A 18 2.32 8.30 4.61
N THR A 19 1.55 7.74 5.54
CA THR A 19 1.94 6.54 6.27
C THR A 19 1.57 5.34 5.42
N TYR A 20 2.48 4.38 5.27
CA TYR A 20 2.22 3.18 4.50
C TYR A 20 2.08 1.95 5.38
N ARG A 21 1.20 1.04 4.98
CA ARG A 21 1.08 -0.30 5.57
C ARG A 21 1.32 -1.34 4.49
N ILE A 22 2.10 -2.35 4.83
CA ILE A 22 2.53 -3.39 3.90
C ILE A 22 2.21 -4.73 4.52
N HIS A 23 1.49 -5.55 3.78
CA HIS A 23 1.24 -6.93 4.14
C HIS A 23 1.99 -7.81 3.15
N PHE A 24 2.88 -8.66 3.65
CA PHE A 24 3.47 -9.74 2.87
C PHE A 24 2.72 -11.04 3.14
N TRP A 25 2.56 -11.83 2.09
CA TRP A 25 1.77 -13.05 2.10
C TRP A 25 2.64 -14.23 1.71
N ASP A 26 2.89 -15.11 2.68
CA ASP A 26 3.45 -16.42 2.44
C ASP A 26 2.30 -17.38 2.11
N VAL A 27 1.96 -17.46 0.83
CA VAL A 27 0.84 -18.26 0.34
C VAL A 27 1.02 -19.76 0.66
N PRO A 28 2.21 -20.38 0.45
CA PRO A 28 2.45 -21.77 0.84
C PRO A 28 2.19 -22.06 2.32
N SER A 29 2.63 -21.18 3.23
CA SER A 29 2.47 -21.40 4.67
C SER A 29 1.16 -20.84 5.25
N LYS A 30 0.38 -20.11 4.44
CA LYS A 30 -0.81 -19.37 4.86
C LYS A 30 -0.53 -18.39 6.00
N ALA A 31 0.61 -17.70 5.93
CA ALA A 31 1.01 -16.70 6.92
C ALA A 31 1.00 -15.28 6.32
N SER A 32 0.76 -14.30 7.18
CA SER A 32 0.92 -12.88 6.87
C SER A 32 2.01 -12.25 7.73
N HIS A 33 2.71 -11.28 7.16
CA HIS A 33 3.68 -10.44 7.85
C HIS A 33 3.35 -8.97 7.58
N GLU A 34 2.97 -8.25 8.62
CA GLU A 34 2.36 -6.93 8.53
C GLU A 34 3.27 -5.86 9.13
N TYR A 35 3.52 -4.80 8.37
CA TYR A 35 4.44 -3.74 8.73
C TYR A 35 3.83 -2.36 8.47
N GLU A 36 4.17 -1.41 9.33
CA GLU A 36 3.91 0.00 9.13
C GLU A 36 5.22 0.73 8.87
N VAL A 37 5.26 1.54 7.82
CA VAL A 37 6.43 2.35 7.49
C VAL A 37 6.35 3.63 8.32
N GLN A 38 7.22 3.73 9.33
CA GLN A 38 7.25 4.86 10.27
C GLN A 38 8.10 6.02 9.78
N GLU A 39 8.98 5.77 8.81
CA GLU A 39 9.86 6.77 8.22
C GLU A 39 9.23 7.38 6.97
N GLU A 40 9.71 8.56 6.62
CA GLU A 40 9.35 9.21 5.37
C GLU A 40 10.05 8.50 4.24
N VAL A 41 9.26 7.86 3.38
CA VAL A 41 9.79 7.12 2.23
C VAL A 41 9.11 7.61 0.96
N ASP A 42 9.91 7.73 -0.10
CA ASP A 42 9.36 7.96 -1.43
C ASP A 42 8.54 6.74 -1.87
N VAL A 43 7.42 6.99 -2.55
CA VAL A 43 6.52 5.92 -2.98
C VAL A 43 7.19 4.96 -3.96
N ASP A 44 8.06 5.45 -4.84
CA ASP A 44 8.75 4.63 -5.82
C ASP A 44 9.82 3.75 -5.16
N GLU A 45 10.50 4.29 -4.13
CA GLU A 45 11.45 3.54 -3.30
C GLU A 45 10.73 2.42 -2.55
N LEU A 46 9.58 2.73 -1.93
CA LEU A 46 8.76 1.74 -1.22
C LEU A 46 8.30 0.59 -2.12
N LEU A 47 7.78 0.93 -3.30
CA LEU A 47 7.29 -0.06 -4.27
C LEU A 47 8.42 -0.98 -4.72
N THR A 48 9.59 -0.41 -5.02
CA THR A 48 10.78 -1.16 -5.43
C THR A 48 11.24 -2.10 -4.31
N TRP A 49 11.42 -1.55 -3.11
CA TRP A 49 11.85 -2.32 -1.95
C TRP A 49 10.90 -3.48 -1.63
N ALA A 50 9.58 -3.23 -1.61
CA ALA A 50 8.61 -4.27 -1.29
C ALA A 50 8.59 -5.39 -2.33
N GLN A 51 8.76 -5.04 -3.61
CA GLN A 51 8.87 -6.03 -4.68
C GLN A 51 10.10 -6.93 -4.49
N GLU A 52 11.27 -6.34 -4.22
CA GLU A 52 12.51 -7.09 -4.00
C GLU A 52 12.41 -7.97 -2.75
N TYR A 53 11.94 -7.41 -1.63
CA TYR A 53 11.78 -8.12 -0.37
C TYR A 53 10.86 -9.35 -0.48
N ALA A 54 9.73 -9.21 -1.20
CA ALA A 54 8.81 -10.31 -1.44
C ALA A 54 9.41 -11.36 -2.37
N ALA A 55 10.07 -10.94 -3.45
CA ALA A 55 10.68 -11.83 -4.43
C ALA A 55 11.74 -12.74 -3.81
N GLU A 56 12.62 -12.20 -2.96
CA GLU A 56 13.63 -12.97 -2.22
C GLU A 56 13.04 -14.11 -1.38
N ARG A 57 11.80 -13.96 -0.92
CA ARG A 57 11.10 -14.89 -0.03
C ARG A 57 10.07 -15.76 -0.75
N SER A 58 9.91 -15.58 -2.07
CA SER A 58 8.79 -16.16 -2.83
C SER A 58 7.41 -15.82 -2.24
N TRP A 59 7.30 -14.62 -1.65
CA TRP A 59 6.06 -14.09 -1.11
C TRP A 59 5.36 -13.20 -2.14
N THR A 60 4.09 -12.91 -1.88
CA THR A 60 3.40 -11.78 -2.54
C THR A 60 3.20 -10.66 -1.52
N TYR A 61 2.70 -9.50 -1.96
CA TYR A 61 2.47 -8.39 -1.06
C TYR A 61 1.23 -7.57 -1.45
N THR A 62 0.76 -6.76 -0.52
CA THR A 62 -0.18 -5.66 -0.74
C THR A 62 0.28 -4.44 0.04
N ILE A 63 0.34 -3.28 -0.63
CA ILE A 63 0.72 -2.00 -0.02
C ILE A 63 -0.51 -1.10 0.05
N TYR A 64 -0.65 -0.41 1.17
CA TYR A 64 -1.71 0.54 1.44
C TYR A 64 -1.14 1.88 1.87
N VAL A 65 -1.83 2.95 1.49
CA VAL A 65 -1.75 4.24 2.19
C VAL A 65 -2.73 4.20 3.36
N VAL A 66 -2.25 4.52 4.56
CA VAL A 66 -3.10 4.73 5.72
C VAL A 66 -3.75 6.10 5.59
N THR A 67 -5.07 6.12 5.74
CA THR A 67 -5.87 7.35 5.78
C THR A 67 -6.74 7.32 7.04
N ALA A 68 -7.37 8.44 7.38
CA ALA A 68 -8.36 8.48 8.44
C ALA A 68 -9.53 9.37 8.02
N ASP A 69 -10.73 8.95 8.36
CA ASP A 69 -11.94 9.76 8.20
C ASP A 69 -12.75 9.79 9.51
N ALA A 70 -13.98 10.31 9.45
CA ALA A 70 -14.86 10.40 10.61
C ALA A 70 -15.21 9.04 11.24
N SER A 71 -15.02 7.92 10.52
CA SER A 71 -15.27 6.56 10.99
C SER A 71 -14.02 5.89 11.59
N GLY A 72 -12.83 6.47 11.41
CA GLY A 72 -11.57 6.00 11.97
C GLY A 72 -10.49 5.76 10.91
N PRO A 73 -9.44 4.99 11.24
CA PRO A 73 -8.38 4.65 10.31
C PRO A 73 -8.88 3.77 9.17
N GLY A 74 -8.47 4.10 7.95
CA GLY A 74 -8.77 3.38 6.72
C GLY A 74 -7.50 3.09 5.93
N LEU A 75 -7.63 2.22 4.92
CA LEU A 75 -6.54 1.83 4.03
C LEU A 75 -6.98 2.01 2.58
N ILE A 76 -6.15 2.69 1.79
CA ILE A 76 -6.30 2.79 0.34
C ILE A 76 -5.23 1.91 -0.29
N ARG A 77 -5.63 0.87 -1.03
CA ARG A 77 -4.66 -0.02 -1.70
C ARG A 77 -3.92 0.73 -2.79
N LEU A 78 -2.59 0.69 -2.71
CA LEU A 78 -1.68 1.31 -3.67
C LEU A 78 -1.19 0.29 -4.70
N ALA A 79 -0.72 -0.89 -4.25
CA ALA A 79 -0.11 -1.90 -5.11
C ALA A 79 -0.27 -3.33 -4.54
N GLY A 80 0.11 -4.32 -5.35
CA GLY A 80 0.11 -5.73 -4.95
C GLY A 80 -1.25 -6.42 -5.10
N VAL A 81 -1.38 -7.60 -4.47
CA VAL A 81 -2.53 -8.50 -4.60
C VAL A 81 -3.82 -7.81 -4.13
N SER A 82 -4.90 -8.01 -4.89
CA SER A 82 -6.25 -7.58 -4.54
C SER A 82 -7.11 -8.78 -4.15
N GLY A 83 -7.91 -8.65 -3.09
CA GLY A 83 -8.77 -9.73 -2.62
C GLY A 83 -8.06 -10.63 -1.61
N ASP A 84 -8.54 -11.87 -1.47
CA ASP A 84 -7.95 -12.86 -0.57
C ASP A 84 -6.66 -13.45 -1.18
N PRO A 85 -5.48 -13.22 -0.57
CA PRO A 85 -4.21 -13.71 -1.10
C PRO A 85 -4.01 -15.22 -0.93
N PHE A 86 -4.86 -15.91 -0.16
CA PHE A 86 -4.73 -17.34 0.13
C PHE A 86 -5.70 -18.22 -0.68
N VAL A 87 -6.57 -17.62 -1.49
CA VAL A 87 -7.48 -18.33 -2.37
C VAL A 87 -6.81 -18.49 -3.72
N VAL A 88 -6.36 -19.72 -4.01
CA VAL A 88 -5.81 -20.16 -5.30
C VAL A 88 -6.90 -20.84 -6.13
#